data_AF-A0A956YQD8-F1
#
_entry.id   AF-A0A956YQD8-F1
#
_cell.length_a   1.000
_cell.length_b   1.000
_cell.length_c   1.000
_cell.angle_alpha   90.00
_cell.angle_beta   90.00
_cell.angle_gamma   90.00
#
_symmetry.space_group_name_H-M   'P 1'
#
loop_
_entity.id
_entity.type
_entity.pdbx_description
1 polymer ?
#
loop_
_entity_poly.entity_id
_entity_poly.type
_entity_poly.pdbx_seq_one_letter_code
_entity_poly.pdbx_strand_id
1 'polypeptide(L)'
;MSNTILVTYASRTGSTAGVAEAIGKTLSESGPLVDVLPMQNVKDLAPYDAVVLGSAIRAAAWLPEALDFARTHRAALARRPVAIFAVCMTLAMNKGDYRDQVSQWLAPVRALINPVSEGLFAGILDISKVESFGERLKFRLSVMAGVWSEGDHRDWDAIRAWARELPAQFQRSTVPNGTPDTIH
;
A
#
# COMPACT_ATOMS: atom_id res chain seq x y z
N MET A 1 -25.74 -3.59 6.07
CA MET A 1 -24.46 -3.58 5.35
C MET A 1 -23.39 -3.89 6.37
N SER A 2 -22.62 -4.96 6.18
CA SER A 2 -21.35 -5.08 6.90
C SER A 2 -20.48 -3.87 6.55
N ASN A 3 -19.53 -3.53 7.42
CA ASN A 3 -18.52 -2.52 7.15
C ASN A 3 -17.17 -3.21 7.32
N THR A 4 -16.91 -4.22 6.49
CA THR A 4 -15.73 -5.08 6.57
C THR A 4 -14.70 -4.64 5.55
N ILE A 5 -13.50 -4.31 6.03
CA ILE A 5 -12.38 -3.88 5.20
C ILE A 5 -11.26 -4.92 5.31
N LEU A 6 -10.77 -5.39 4.16
CA LEU A 6 -9.54 -6.17 4.12
C LEU A 6 -8.35 -5.24 3.87
N VAL A 7 -7.36 -5.27 4.76
CA VAL A 7 -6.01 -4.74 4.48
C VAL A 7 -5.11 -5.93 4.18
N THR A 8 -4.65 -6.04 2.93
CA THR A 8 -3.78 -7.13 2.52
C THR A 8 -2.51 -6.67 1.85
N TYR A 9 -1.41 -7.38 2.08
CA TYR A 9 -0.09 -6.91 1.70
C TYR A 9 0.86 -8.03 1.24
N ALA A 10 1.83 -7.65 0.40
CA ALA A 10 3.04 -8.42 0.14
C ALA A 10 4.26 -7.72 0.76
N SER A 11 5.04 -8.46 1.55
CA SER A 11 6.20 -7.95 2.29
C SER A 11 7.32 -8.99 2.30
N ARG A 12 8.56 -8.56 2.01
CA ARG A 12 9.75 -9.44 2.09
C ARG A 12 10.59 -9.22 3.33
N THR A 13 10.66 -7.98 3.84
CA THR A 13 11.52 -7.61 4.99
C THR A 13 10.72 -7.12 6.21
N GLY A 14 9.39 -7.22 6.16
CA GLY A 14 8.48 -6.86 7.25
C GLY A 14 8.04 -5.39 7.26
N SER A 15 8.72 -4.49 6.55
CA SER A 15 8.38 -3.05 6.56
C SER A 15 6.93 -2.77 6.11
N THR A 16 6.52 -3.36 4.98
CA THR A 16 5.14 -3.25 4.46
C THR A 16 4.11 -3.87 5.39
N ALA A 17 4.47 -4.93 6.12
CA ALA A 17 3.58 -5.57 7.09
C ALA A 17 3.25 -4.61 8.23
N GLY A 18 4.26 -3.93 8.80
CA GLY A 18 4.02 -2.93 9.84
C GLY A 18 3.19 -1.72 9.36
N VAL A 19 3.35 -1.31 8.09
CA VAL A 19 2.48 -0.27 7.51
C VAL A 19 1.04 -0.77 7.39
N ALA A 20 0.83 -2.01 6.92
CA ALA A 20 -0.49 -2.63 6.84
C ALA A 20 -1.18 -2.73 8.20
N GLU A 21 -0.44 -3.16 9.23
CA GLU A 21 -0.93 -3.25 10.61
C GLU A 21 -1.35 -1.88 11.15
N ALA A 22 -0.57 -0.84 10.91
CA ALA A 22 -0.90 0.52 11.32
C ALA A 22 -2.15 1.07 10.60
N ILE A 23 -2.28 0.81 9.29
CA ILE A 23 -3.49 1.15 8.53
C ILE A 23 -4.69 0.41 9.12
N GLY A 24 -4.57 -0.90 9.33
CA GLY A 24 -5.66 -1.73 9.84
C GLY A 24 -6.14 -1.30 11.23
N LYS A 25 -5.19 -1.00 12.14
CA LYS A 25 -5.50 -0.45 13.46
C LYS A 25 -6.22 0.89 13.37
N THR A 26 -5.75 1.79 12.50
CA THR A 26 -6.36 3.12 12.35
C THR A 26 -7.77 3.04 11.80
N LEU A 27 -8.01 2.11 10.87
CA LEU A 27 -9.34 1.87 10.31
C LEU A 27 -10.28 1.27 11.35
N SER A 28 -9.83 0.33 12.19
CA SER A 28 -10.68 -0.29 13.21
C SER A 28 -11.08 0.68 14.32
N GLU A 29 -10.26 1.69 14.62
CA GLU A 29 -10.60 2.79 15.54
C GLU A 29 -11.82 3.60 15.06
N SER A 30 -12.14 3.55 13.76
CA SER A 30 -13.27 4.30 13.16
C SER A 30 -14.57 3.48 13.04
N GLY A 31 -14.61 2.26 13.58
CA GLY A 31 -15.80 1.40 13.63
C GLY A 31 -15.93 0.22 12.64
N PRO A 32 -15.31 0.21 11.44
CA PRO A 32 -15.30 -0.98 10.58
C PRO A 32 -14.68 -2.22 11.25
N LEU A 33 -15.13 -3.40 10.84
CA LEU A 33 -14.40 -4.65 11.08
C LEU A 33 -13.24 -4.71 10.09
N VAL A 34 -12.02 -4.91 10.57
CA VAL A 34 -10.83 -4.87 9.72
C VAL A 34 -10.00 -6.12 9.89
N ASP A 35 -9.79 -6.83 8.79
CA ASP A 35 -8.85 -7.95 8.73
C ASP A 35 -7.53 -7.46 8.12
N VAL A 36 -6.42 -7.80 8.77
CA VAL A 36 -5.07 -7.54 8.26
C VAL A 36 -4.41 -8.87 7.94
N LEU A 37 -4.28 -9.21 6.66
CA LEU A 37 -3.79 -10.51 6.23
C LEU A 37 -2.73 -10.37 5.14
N PRO A 38 -1.60 -11.10 5.22
CA PRO A 38 -0.70 -11.17 4.08
C PRO A 38 -1.42 -11.82 2.89
N MET A 39 -1.13 -11.39 1.66
CA MET A 39 -1.89 -11.78 0.47
C MET A 39 -2.01 -13.29 0.27
N GLN A 40 -0.97 -14.06 0.62
CA GLN A 40 -0.98 -15.53 0.55
C GLN A 40 -1.98 -16.21 1.50
N ASN A 41 -2.48 -15.49 2.52
CA ASN A 41 -3.44 -16.01 3.49
C ASN A 41 -4.89 -15.61 3.14
N VAL A 42 -5.09 -14.77 2.12
CA VAL A 42 -6.41 -14.34 1.68
C VAL A 42 -7.01 -15.42 0.79
N LYS A 43 -8.10 -16.04 1.25
CA LYS A 43 -8.78 -17.13 0.53
C LYS A 43 -9.97 -16.65 -0.30
N ASP A 44 -10.67 -15.64 0.19
CA ASP A 44 -11.87 -15.09 -0.43
C ASP A 44 -11.93 -13.59 -0.16
N LEU A 45 -12.47 -12.86 -1.13
CA LEU A 45 -12.74 -11.45 -1.00
C LEU A 45 -14.25 -11.13 -0.91
N ALA A 46 -15.13 -12.11 -1.05
CA ALA A 46 -16.58 -11.91 -0.97
C ALA A 46 -17.07 -11.27 0.35
N PRO A 47 -16.46 -11.56 1.53
CA PRO A 47 -16.92 -10.98 2.80
C PRO A 47 -16.59 -9.50 3.00
N TYR A 48 -15.80 -8.88 2.10
CA TYR A 48 -15.28 -7.52 2.29
C TYR A 48 -15.96 -6.52 1.37
N ASP A 49 -16.38 -5.42 1.96
CA ASP A 49 -17.01 -4.29 1.29
C ASP A 49 -15.98 -3.36 0.64
N ALA A 50 -14.77 -3.30 1.19
CA ALA A 50 -13.63 -2.56 0.62
C ALA A 50 -12.31 -3.30 0.83
N VAL A 51 -11.31 -2.99 -0.01
CA VAL A 51 -9.99 -3.62 0.05
C VAL A 51 -8.88 -2.58 -0.02
N VAL A 52 -7.86 -2.72 0.84
CA VAL A 52 -6.61 -1.99 0.79
C VAL A 52 -5.50 -2.96 0.38
N LEU A 53 -4.86 -2.74 -0.77
CA LEU A 53 -3.74 -3.56 -1.25
C LEU A 53 -2.40 -2.88 -0.99
N GLY A 54 -1.47 -3.61 -0.37
CA GLY A 54 -0.13 -3.15 -0.04
C GLY A 54 0.97 -3.93 -0.74
N SER A 55 2.00 -3.26 -1.21
CA SER A 55 3.21 -3.96 -1.67
C SER A 55 4.48 -3.18 -1.38
N ALA A 56 5.58 -3.90 -1.16
CA ALA A 56 6.89 -3.27 -1.28
C ALA A 56 7.19 -2.96 -2.76
N ILE A 57 7.89 -1.87 -3.04
CA ILE A 57 8.52 -1.66 -4.34
C ILE A 57 9.98 -2.08 -4.25
N ARG A 58 10.36 -3.03 -5.11
CA ARG A 58 11.75 -3.47 -5.29
C ARG A 58 12.06 -3.48 -6.78
N ALA A 59 13.27 -3.02 -7.14
CA ALA A 59 13.70 -2.94 -8.54
C ALA A 59 12.65 -2.24 -9.44
N ALA A 60 12.15 -1.08 -9.00
CA ALA A 60 11.20 -0.25 -9.73
C ALA A 60 9.82 -0.90 -10.03
N ALA A 61 9.43 -1.94 -9.29
CA ALA A 61 8.11 -2.56 -9.44
C ALA A 61 7.54 -3.03 -8.10
N TRP A 62 6.21 -3.14 -8.03
CA TRP A 62 5.54 -3.93 -6.99
C TRP A 62 6.09 -5.36 -6.98
N LEU A 63 6.07 -5.98 -5.80
CA LEU A 63 6.38 -7.38 -5.67
C LEU A 63 5.50 -8.25 -6.60
N PRO A 64 6.08 -9.25 -7.30
CA PRO A 64 5.33 -10.12 -8.22
C PRO A 64 4.09 -10.74 -7.58
N GLU A 65 4.22 -11.17 -6.32
CA GLU A 65 3.15 -11.81 -5.56
C GLU A 65 1.94 -10.86 -5.37
N ALA A 66 2.18 -9.55 -5.26
CA ALA A 66 1.10 -8.55 -5.18
C ALA A 66 0.44 -8.28 -6.54
N LEU A 67 1.22 -8.27 -7.63
CA LEU A 67 0.66 -8.13 -8.98
C LEU A 67 -0.17 -9.35 -9.36
N ASP A 68 0.29 -10.55 -9.01
CA ASP A 68 -0.43 -11.79 -9.27
C ASP A 68 -1.71 -11.89 -8.44
N PHE A 69 -1.70 -11.43 -7.19
CA PHE A 69 -2.91 -11.27 -6.39
C PHE A 69 -3.92 -10.33 -7.07
N ALA A 70 -3.48 -9.15 -7.50
CA ALA A 70 -4.35 -8.18 -8.18
C ALA A 70 -4.93 -8.72 -9.49
N ARG A 71 -4.14 -9.49 -10.26
CA ARG A 71 -4.61 -10.17 -11.49
C ARG A 71 -5.64 -11.24 -11.19
N THR A 72 -5.34 -12.11 -10.22
CA THR A 72 -6.19 -13.25 -9.86
C THR A 72 -7.55 -12.78 -9.35
N HIS A 73 -7.57 -11.73 -8.53
CA HIS A 73 -8.78 -11.20 -7.93
C HIS A 73 -9.40 -10.01 -8.67
N ARG A 74 -8.92 -9.69 -9.88
CA ARG A 74 -9.31 -8.48 -10.63
C ARG A 74 -10.82 -8.28 -10.71
N ALA A 75 -11.57 -9.35 -11.03
CA ALA A 75 -13.03 -9.27 -11.17
C ALA A 75 -13.74 -8.96 -9.84
N ALA A 76 -13.22 -9.46 -8.72
CA ALA A 76 -13.77 -9.15 -7.40
C ALA A 76 -13.40 -7.73 -6.97
N LEU A 77 -12.14 -7.33 -7.18
CA LEU A 77 -11.62 -6.00 -6.88
C LEU A 77 -12.33 -4.90 -7.68
N ALA A 78 -12.69 -5.16 -8.95
CA ALA A 78 -13.40 -4.19 -9.79
C ALA A 78 -14.84 -3.87 -9.32
N ARG A 79 -15.43 -4.70 -8.44
CA ARG A 79 -16.81 -4.54 -7.96
C ARG A 79 -16.90 -3.82 -6.62
N ARG A 80 -15.79 -3.30 -6.10
CA ARG A 80 -15.73 -2.64 -4.79
C ARG A 80 -14.69 -1.53 -4.80
N PRO A 81 -14.79 -0.57 -3.87
CA PRO A 81 -13.73 0.40 -3.68
C PRO A 81 -12.43 -0.29 -3.26
N VAL A 82 -11.34 0.08 -3.94
CA VAL A 82 -10.00 -0.41 -3.64
C VAL A 82 -9.08 0.78 -3.42
N ALA A 83 -8.33 0.78 -2.32
CA ALA A 83 -7.19 1.66 -2.14
C ALA A 83 -5.90 0.85 -2.28
N ILE A 84 -4.80 1.51 -2.67
CA ILE A 84 -3.48 0.89 -2.70
C ILE A 84 -2.49 1.66 -1.85
N PHE A 85 -1.50 0.99 -1.30
CA PHE A 85 -0.31 1.64 -0.78
C PHE A 85 0.96 0.92 -1.21
N ALA A 86 2.04 1.68 -1.34
CA ALA A 86 3.34 1.15 -1.64
C ALA A 86 4.37 1.62 -0.63
N VAL A 87 5.25 0.69 -0.25
CA VAL A 87 6.39 0.97 0.62
C VAL A 87 7.66 0.88 -0.21
N CYS A 88 8.40 1.98 -0.33
CA CYS A 88 9.61 2.04 -1.13
C CYS A 88 10.73 2.73 -0.38
N MET A 89 11.90 2.10 -0.33
CA MET A 89 13.06 2.72 0.29
C MET A 89 13.45 4.01 -0.44
N THR A 90 13.36 4.08 -1.77
CA THR A 90 13.74 5.27 -2.57
C THR A 90 13.12 6.58 -2.07
N LEU A 91 11.96 6.54 -1.41
CA LEU A 91 11.33 7.71 -0.79
C LEU A 91 12.11 8.27 0.43
N ALA A 92 13.07 7.54 0.99
CA ALA A 92 13.93 7.94 2.09
C ALA A 92 15.36 8.35 1.64
N MET A 93 15.60 8.47 0.33
CA MET A 93 16.90 8.93 -0.17
C MET A 93 17.09 10.43 0.09
N ASN A 94 18.26 10.82 0.57
CA ASN A 94 18.54 12.21 0.96
C ASN A 94 18.71 13.18 -0.23
N LYS A 95 18.78 12.66 -1.47
CA LYS A 95 19.20 13.41 -2.67
C LYS A 95 18.09 13.61 -3.71
N GLY A 96 16.90 14.00 -3.27
CA GLY A 96 15.85 14.47 -4.16
C GLY A 96 14.45 14.04 -3.72
N ASP A 97 13.46 14.58 -4.43
CA ASP A 97 12.09 14.09 -4.34
C ASP A 97 11.89 12.99 -5.40
N TYR A 98 11.76 11.75 -4.93
CA TYR A 98 11.55 10.59 -5.78
C TYR A 98 10.09 10.17 -5.85
N ARG A 99 9.16 10.95 -5.27
CA ARG A 99 7.75 10.58 -5.17
C ARG A 99 7.12 10.33 -6.54
N ASP A 100 7.38 11.21 -7.51
CA ASP A 100 6.87 11.06 -8.88
C ASP A 100 7.42 9.83 -9.58
N GLN A 101 8.72 9.57 -9.42
CA GLN A 101 9.35 8.38 -9.99
C GLN A 101 8.76 7.09 -9.40
N VAL A 102 8.60 7.04 -8.07
CA VAL A 102 7.99 5.90 -7.37
C VAL A 102 6.52 5.74 -7.76
N SER A 103 5.81 6.84 -7.98
CA SER A 103 4.43 6.86 -8.46
C SER A 103 4.27 6.20 -9.83
N GLN A 104 5.24 6.40 -10.75
CA GLN A 104 5.24 5.75 -12.06
C GLN A 104 5.34 4.22 -11.96
N TRP A 105 5.99 3.69 -10.92
CA TRP A 105 6.12 2.26 -10.70
C TRP A 105 4.81 1.58 -10.26
N LEU A 106 3.77 2.37 -9.94
CA LEU A 106 2.41 1.88 -9.71
C LEU A 106 1.62 1.67 -11.01
N ALA A 107 2.12 2.12 -12.17
CA ALA A 107 1.40 1.99 -13.44
C ALA A 107 0.88 0.57 -13.75
N PRO A 108 1.64 -0.52 -13.51
CA PRO A 108 1.15 -1.87 -13.73
C PRO A 108 -0.05 -2.24 -12.87
N VAL A 109 -0.07 -1.83 -11.59
CA VAL A 109 -1.20 -2.12 -10.71
C VAL A 109 -2.40 -1.22 -11.01
N ARG A 110 -2.18 0.06 -11.33
CA ARG A 110 -3.22 0.99 -11.81
C ARG A 110 -3.91 0.53 -13.09
N ALA A 111 -3.20 -0.21 -13.95
CA ALA A 111 -3.79 -0.79 -15.15
C ALA A 111 -4.69 -2.00 -14.83
N LEU A 112 -4.47 -2.67 -13.70
CA LEU A 112 -5.24 -3.84 -13.26
C LEU A 112 -6.46 -3.44 -12.45
N ILE A 113 -6.28 -2.45 -11.57
CA ILE A 113 -7.28 -1.92 -10.65
C ILE A 113 -7.32 -0.40 -10.75
N ASN A 114 -8.51 0.19 -10.63
CA ASN A 114 -8.67 1.65 -10.59
C ASN A 114 -8.80 2.09 -9.13
N PRO A 115 -7.69 2.37 -8.42
CA PRO A 115 -7.74 2.67 -7.00
C PRO A 115 -8.44 4.01 -6.75
N VAL A 116 -9.23 4.06 -5.68
CA VAL A 116 -9.87 5.30 -5.21
C VAL A 116 -8.88 6.20 -4.46
N SER A 117 -7.75 5.62 -4.01
CA SER A 117 -6.74 6.28 -3.20
C SER A 117 -5.42 5.54 -3.26
N GLU A 118 -4.33 6.30 -3.16
CA GLU A 118 -2.96 5.77 -3.22
C GLU A 118 -2.08 6.35 -2.10
N GLY A 119 -1.49 5.48 -1.29
CA GLY A 119 -0.51 5.82 -0.28
C GLY A 119 0.92 5.49 -0.74
N LEU A 120 1.83 6.46 -0.70
CA LEU A 120 3.26 6.24 -0.96
C LEU A 120 4.05 6.52 0.32
N PHE A 121 4.67 5.48 0.87
CA PHE A 121 5.34 5.53 2.16
C PHE A 121 6.79 5.05 2.06
N ALA A 122 7.68 5.70 2.80
CA ALA A 122 9.04 5.22 2.97
C ALA A 122 9.08 3.95 3.83
N GLY A 123 10.14 3.16 3.71
CA GLY A 123 10.33 1.89 4.40
C GLY A 123 11.39 1.91 5.50
N ILE A 124 11.76 0.72 5.97
CA ILE A 124 12.89 0.54 6.88
C ILE A 124 14.12 0.12 6.07
N LEU A 125 15.23 0.86 6.21
CA LEU A 125 16.53 0.37 5.79
C LEU A 125 17.17 -0.37 6.97
N ASP A 126 17.10 -1.69 6.93
CA ASP A 126 17.78 -2.57 7.88
C ASP A 126 18.82 -3.39 7.10
N ILE A 127 20.07 -2.96 7.17
CA ILE A 127 21.16 -3.57 6.41
C ILE A 127 21.44 -5.00 6.91
N SER A 128 21.11 -5.30 8.18
CA SER A 128 21.32 -6.63 8.77
C SER A 128 20.44 -7.70 8.11
N LYS A 129 19.26 -7.31 7.61
CA LYS A 129 18.30 -8.19 6.91
C LYS A 129 18.64 -8.43 5.44
N VAL A 130 19.70 -7.82 4.91
CA VAL A 130 20.18 -8.09 3.56
C VAL A 130 21.02 -9.38 3.59
N GLU A 131 20.52 -10.44 2.97
CA GLU A 131 21.14 -11.77 2.98
C GLU A 131 22.48 -11.80 2.21
N SER A 132 22.56 -11.08 1.08
CA SER A 132 23.76 -11.05 0.26
C SER A 132 24.84 -10.14 0.86
N PHE A 133 26.02 -10.71 1.13
CA PHE A 133 27.18 -9.94 1.62
C PHE A 133 27.57 -8.80 0.67
N GLY A 134 27.53 -9.04 -0.64
CA GLY A 134 27.85 -8.03 -1.65
C GLY A 134 26.85 -6.88 -1.68
N GLU A 135 25.54 -7.17 -1.58
CA GLU A 135 24.51 -6.13 -1.47
C GLU A 135 24.62 -5.37 -0.15
N ARG A 136 24.90 -6.08 0.95
CA ARG A 136 25.12 -5.48 2.27
C ARG A 136 26.26 -4.47 2.24
N LEU A 137 27.39 -4.80 1.61
CA LEU A 137 28.53 -3.89 1.45
C LEU A 137 28.16 -2.65 0.61
N LYS A 138 27.43 -2.83 -0.50
CA LYS A 138 26.94 -1.71 -1.33
C LYS A 138 26.03 -0.77 -0.54
N PHE A 139 25.09 -1.30 0.23
CA PHE A 139 24.22 -0.48 1.08
C PHE A 139 25.02 0.28 2.15
N ARG A 140 25.98 -0.38 2.81
CA ARG A 140 26.87 0.28 3.79
C ARG A 140 27.67 1.42 3.17
N LEU A 141 28.28 1.20 2.01
CA LEU A 141 29.01 2.26 1.29
C LEU A 141 28.08 3.42 0.90
N SER A 142 26.84 3.11 0.49
CA SER A 142 25.87 4.13 0.11
C SER A 142 25.37 4.95 1.32
N VAL A 143 25.25 4.32 2.49
CA VAL A 143 24.98 5.03 3.77
C VAL A 143 26.17 5.91 4.16
N MET A 144 27.41 5.39 4.08
CA MET A 144 28.62 6.19 4.33
C MET A 144 28.75 7.38 3.38
N ALA A 145 28.32 7.23 2.12
CA ALA A 145 28.29 8.29 1.12
C ALA A 145 27.10 9.27 1.29
N GLY A 146 26.27 9.09 2.33
CA GLY A 146 25.13 9.94 2.65
C GLY A 146 23.95 9.84 1.67
N VAL A 147 23.93 8.82 0.81
CA VAL A 147 22.83 8.58 -0.15
C VAL A 147 21.60 8.06 0.58
N TRP A 148 21.83 7.25 1.62
CA TRP A 148 20.81 6.62 2.45
C TRP A 148 21.11 6.85 3.92
N SER A 149 20.08 6.77 4.75
CA SER A 149 20.20 6.73 6.20
C SER A 149 19.68 5.36 6.67
N GLU A 150 20.45 4.63 7.47
CA GLU A 150 19.97 3.39 8.09
C GLU A 150 18.90 3.73 9.15
N GLY A 151 17.83 2.92 9.23
CA GLY A 151 16.75 3.14 10.20
C GLY A 151 15.34 3.06 9.62
N ASP A 152 14.38 3.40 10.46
CA ASP A 152 12.96 3.44 10.12
C ASP A 152 12.58 4.83 9.59
N HIS A 153 12.19 4.90 8.32
CA HIS A 153 11.77 6.13 7.65
C HIS A 153 10.26 6.23 7.46
N ARG A 154 9.49 5.29 8.03
CA ARG A 154 8.04 5.31 7.93
C ARG A 154 7.50 6.53 8.69
N ASP A 155 6.88 7.44 7.96
CA ASP A 155 6.07 8.50 8.54
C ASP A 155 4.73 7.92 9.03
N TRP A 156 4.73 7.53 10.31
CA TRP A 156 3.56 6.93 10.93
C TRP A 156 2.36 7.86 11.03
N ASP A 157 2.58 9.18 11.13
CA ASP A 157 1.49 10.14 11.16
C ASP A 157 0.86 10.29 9.78
N ALA A 158 1.66 10.34 8.71
CA ALA A 158 1.16 10.32 7.34
C ALA A 158 0.40 9.02 7.01
N ILE A 159 0.90 7.85 7.46
CA ILE A 159 0.21 6.56 7.28
C ILE A 159 -1.16 6.59 7.96
N ARG A 160 -1.23 7.04 9.22
CA ARG A 160 -2.48 7.15 9.97
C ARG A 160 -3.42 8.17 9.36
N ALA A 161 -2.91 9.32 8.94
CA ALA A 161 -3.70 10.37 8.31
C ALA A 161 -4.37 9.86 7.04
N TRP A 162 -3.60 9.22 6.15
CA TRP A 162 -4.14 8.61 4.93
C TRP A 162 -5.18 7.53 5.24
N ALA A 163 -4.91 6.64 6.22
CA ALA A 163 -5.85 5.60 6.61
C ALA A 163 -7.20 6.15 7.10
N ARG A 164 -7.22 7.28 7.83
CA ARG A 164 -8.46 7.93 8.30
C ARG A 164 -9.33 8.48 7.19
N GLU A 165 -8.75 8.78 6.02
CA GLU A 165 -9.50 9.32 4.88
C GLU A 165 -10.19 8.22 4.07
N LEU A 166 -9.71 6.98 4.14
CA LEU A 166 -10.18 5.87 3.31
C LEU A 166 -11.68 5.56 3.46
N PRO A 167 -12.29 5.51 4.66
CA PRO A 167 -13.72 5.21 4.78
C PRO A 167 -14.59 6.19 3.99
N ALA A 168 -14.26 7.48 4.03
CA ALA A 168 -14.98 8.51 3.27
C ALA A 168 -14.78 8.34 1.75
N GLN A 169 -13.57 7.97 1.32
CA GLN A 169 -13.28 7.72 -0.09
C GLN A 169 -14.01 6.46 -0.60
N PHE A 170 -14.07 5.40 0.20
CA PHE A 170 -14.81 4.17 -0.12
C PHE A 170 -16.32 4.43 -0.29
N GLN A 171 -16.92 5.24 0.57
CA GLN A 171 -18.34 5.62 0.46
C GLN A 171 -18.62 6.45 -0.79
N ARG A 172 -17.75 7.38 -1.17
CA ARG A 172 -17.93 8.19 -2.38
C ARG A 172 -17.89 7.36 -3.65
N SER A 173 -17.09 6.30 -3.69
CA SER A 173 -16.97 5.43 -4.86
C SER A 173 -18.10 4.41 -5.01
N THR A 174 -18.88 4.15 -3.96
CA THR A 174 -20.03 3.23 -4.02
C THR A 174 -21.35 3.92 -4.36
N VAL A 175 -21.43 5.26 -4.22
CA VAL A 175 -22.59 6.05 -4.64
C VAL A 175 -22.49 6.31 -6.15
N PRO A 176 -23.41 5.80 -6.99
CA PRO A 176 -23.49 6.22 -8.38
C PRO A 176 -23.80 7.71 -8.39
N ASN A 177 -23.06 8.51 -9.16
CA ASN A 177 -23.41 9.91 -9.43
C ASN A 177 -24.87 9.97 -9.86
N GLY A 178 -25.75 10.39 -8.95
CA GLY A 178 -27.15 10.62 -9.27
C GLY A 178 -27.20 11.69 -10.34
N THR A 179 -27.77 11.35 -11.49
CA THR A 179 -28.30 12.32 -12.43
C THR A 179 -29.06 13.40 -11.65
N PRO A 180 -28.82 14.70 -11.88
CA PRO A 180 -29.71 15.72 -11.35
C PRO A 180 -31.06 15.49 -12.01
N ASP A 181 -32.04 15.04 -11.23
CA ASP A 181 -33.45 15.13 -11.61
C ASP A 181 -33.73 16.60 -11.87
N THR A 182 -33.73 16.98 -13.14
CA THR A 182 -34.16 18.31 -13.58
C THR A 182 -35.67 18.28 -13.56
N ILE A 183 -36.23 18.64 -12.41
CA ILE A 183 -37.64 19.02 -12.28
C ILE A 183 -37.74 20.48 -12.71
N HIS A 184 -38.27 20.73 -13.91
CA HIS A 184 -39.34 21.68 -14.25
C HIS A 184 -39.38 21.97 -15.75
#